data_AF-A0A9D0GA31-F1
#
_entry.id   AF-A0A9D0GA31-F1
#
_cell.length_a   1.000
_cell.length_b   1.000
_cell.length_c   1.000
_cell.angle_alpha   90.00
_cell.angle_beta   90.00
_cell.angle_gamma   90.00
#
_symmetry.space_group_name_H-M   'P 1'
#
loop_
_entity.id
_entity.type
_entity.pdbx_description
1 polymer ?
#
loop_
_entity_poly.entity_id
_entity_poly.type
_entity_poly.pdbx_seq_one_letter_code
_entity_poly.pdbx_strand_id
1 'polypeptide(L)'
;RWATMGGRWVVHTDIARDGMGTGVNVKASAGLASISHLQVIASGGVRTLQDVRDARDAGLAGVIIGRALYEGQVDLAAALAVAQVSEGEDAG
;
A
#
# COMPACT_ATOMS: atom_id res chain seq x y z
N ARG A 1 12.64 -13.40 10.59
CA ARG A 1 13.77 -12.94 11.44
C ARG A 1 13.66 -11.44 11.78
N TRP A 2 13.31 -10.55 10.85
CA TRP A 2 13.14 -9.12 11.17
C TRP A 2 12.13 -8.83 12.28
N ALA A 3 10.95 -9.46 12.23
CA ALA A 3 9.93 -9.33 13.28
C ALA A 3 10.45 -9.70 14.68
N THR A 4 11.20 -10.80 14.79
CA THR A 4 11.80 -11.26 16.06
C THR A 4 12.96 -10.40 16.55
N MET A 5 13.48 -9.51 15.70
CA MET A 5 14.52 -8.53 16.04
C MET A 5 13.95 -7.13 16.35
N GLY A 6 12.62 -7.01 16.49
CA GLY A 6 11.95 -5.74 16.78
C GLY A 6 11.54 -4.93 15.54
N GLY A 7 11.75 -5.46 14.33
CA GLY A 7 11.18 -4.85 13.13
C GLY A 7 9.65 -4.86 13.18
N ARG A 8 9.02 -3.74 12.83
CA ARG A 8 7.56 -3.56 12.86
C ARG A 8 6.96 -3.19 11.51
N TRP A 9 7.75 -2.55 10.67
CA TRP A 9 7.32 -2.01 9.38
C TRP A 9 8.22 -2.53 8.27
N VAL A 10 7.65 -2.75 7.10
CA VAL A 10 8.40 -3.10 5.90
C VAL A 10 7.79 -2.39 4.69
N VAL A 11 8.66 -1.87 3.83
CA VAL A 11 8.29 -1.38 2.51
C VAL A 11 8.56 -2.51 1.52
N HIS A 12 7.53 -2.91 0.78
CA HIS A 12 7.65 -3.91 -0.28
C HIS A 12 7.54 -3.23 -1.64
N THR A 13 8.68 -3.11 -2.32
CA THR A 13 8.74 -2.58 -3.69
C THR A 13 8.77 -3.72 -4.70
N ASP A 14 7.75 -3.81 -5.55
CA ASP A 14 7.78 -4.71 -6.71
C ASP A 14 8.57 -4.04 -7.86
N ILE A 15 9.84 -4.38 -7.98
CA ILE A 15 10.77 -3.82 -8.98
C ILE A 15 10.26 -4.05 -10.42
N ALA A 16 9.58 -5.16 -10.69
CA ALA A 16 9.07 -5.46 -12.03
C ALA A 16 7.93 -4.52 -12.44
N ARG A 17 7.33 -3.81 -11.47
CA ARG A 17 6.21 -2.88 -11.69
C ARG A 17 6.59 -1.42 -11.42
N ASP A 18 7.75 -1.20 -10.79
CA ASP A 18 8.17 0.15 -10.45
C ASP A 18 8.38 1.01 -11.71
N GLY A 19 7.80 2.20 -11.70
CA GLY A 19 7.76 3.07 -12.89
C GLY A 19 7.00 2.52 -14.11
N MET A 20 6.35 1.35 -14.02
CA MET A 20 5.61 0.78 -15.17
C MET A 20 4.16 1.27 -15.24
N GLY A 21 3.60 1.72 -14.11
CA GLY A 21 2.19 2.11 -14.04
C GLY A 21 1.25 0.96 -14.40
N THR A 22 1.57 -0.26 -13.94
CA THR A 22 0.78 -1.48 -14.22
C THR A 22 -0.13 -1.89 -13.06
N GLY A 23 -0.18 -1.08 -12.00
CA GLY A 23 -0.91 -1.33 -10.77
C GLY A 23 -0.04 -1.98 -9.70
N VAL A 24 -0.32 -1.68 -8.44
CA VAL A 24 0.47 -2.16 -7.30
C VAL A 24 0.26 -3.66 -7.07
N ASN A 25 1.30 -4.37 -6.62
CA ASN A 25 1.20 -5.81 -6.35
C ASN A 25 0.57 -6.09 -4.98
N VAL A 26 -0.74 -5.82 -4.85
CA VAL A 26 -1.50 -6.00 -3.61
C VAL A 26 -1.38 -7.43 -3.07
N LYS A 27 -1.51 -8.44 -3.93
CA LYS A 27 -1.46 -9.84 -3.54
C LYS A 27 -0.13 -10.21 -2.88
N ALA A 28 0.99 -9.80 -3.45
CA ALA A 28 2.31 -10.09 -2.89
C ALA A 28 2.52 -9.35 -1.56
N SER A 29 2.15 -8.06 -1.49
CA SER A 29 2.28 -7.25 -0.28
C SER A 29 1.40 -7.78 0.87
N ALA A 30 0.16 -8.19 0.58
CA ALA A 30 -0.75 -8.75 1.57
C ALA A 30 -0.26 -10.14 2.04
N GLY A 31 0.25 -10.96 1.11
CA GLY A 31 0.92 -12.22 1.46
C GLY A 31 2.10 -11.99 2.39
N LEU A 32 2.94 -10.98 2.12
CA LEU A 32 4.05 -10.61 2.99
C LEU A 32 3.56 -10.17 4.38
N ALA A 33 2.49 -9.38 4.46
CA ALA A 33 1.91 -8.94 5.73
C ALA A 33 1.44 -10.15 6.55
N SER A 34 0.72 -11.07 5.90
CA SER A 34 0.20 -12.28 6.52
C SER A 34 1.30 -13.19 7.09
N ILE A 35 2.38 -13.42 6.34
CA ILE A 35 3.45 -14.35 6.78
C ILE A 35 4.42 -13.73 7.77
N SER A 36 4.61 -12.40 7.72
CA SER A 36 5.60 -11.71 8.54
C SER A 36 5.03 -11.08 9.80
N HIS A 37 3.71 -10.88 9.84
CA HIS A 37 3.00 -10.10 10.87
C HIS A 37 3.53 -8.66 11.02
N LEU A 38 4.21 -8.14 9.99
CA LEU A 38 4.68 -6.76 9.94
C LEU A 38 3.64 -5.86 9.28
N GLN A 39 3.70 -4.57 9.61
CA GLN A 39 2.98 -3.52 8.90
C GLN A 39 3.63 -3.32 7.52
N VAL A 40 2.95 -3.75 6.46
CA VAL A 40 3.49 -3.68 5.09
C VAL A 40 2.97 -2.44 4.37
N ILE A 41 3.90 -1.67 3.82
CA ILE A 41 3.63 -0.57 2.89
C ILE A 41 3.96 -1.06 1.48
N ALA A 42 2.98 -1.05 0.57
CA ALA A 42 3.20 -1.45 -0.82
C ALA A 42 3.84 -0.31 -1.63
N SER A 43 4.74 -0.67 -2.55
CA SER A 43 5.42 0.26 -3.46
C SER A 43 5.66 -0.41 -4.81
N GLY A 44 5.82 0.41 -5.85
CA GLY A 44 6.06 -0.03 -7.23
C GLY A 44 4.78 -0.22 -8.02
N GLY A 45 4.53 0.70 -8.96
CA GLY A 45 3.54 0.52 -10.03
C GLY A 45 2.15 1.11 -9.83
N VAL A 46 1.88 1.86 -8.75
CA VAL A 46 0.60 2.57 -8.57
C VAL A 46 0.24 3.41 -9.81
N ARG A 47 -1.00 3.29 -10.28
CA ARG A 47 -1.50 3.98 -11.48
C ARG A 47 -2.79 4.77 -11.22
N THR A 48 -3.64 4.29 -10.31
CA THR A 48 -5.01 4.77 -10.16
C THR A 48 -5.42 4.85 -8.69
N LEU A 49 -6.52 5.56 -8.40
CA LEU A 49 -7.14 5.53 -7.08
C LEU A 49 -7.64 4.13 -6.67
N GLN A 50 -7.88 3.25 -7.65
CA GLN A 50 -8.26 1.87 -7.35
C GLN A 50 -7.12 1.10 -6.69
N ASP A 51 -5.87 1.34 -7.10
CA ASP A 51 -4.70 0.73 -6.45
C ASP A 51 -4.61 1.11 -4.96
N VAL A 52 -5.00 2.34 -4.63
CA VAL A 52 -5.04 2.84 -3.23
C VAL A 52 -6.17 2.15 -2.45
N ARG A 53 -7.36 2.00 -3.06
CA ARG A 53 -8.49 1.25 -2.46
C ARG A 53 -8.09 -0.20 -2.20
N ASP A 54 -7.53 -0.87 -3.20
CA ASP A 54 -7.20 -2.28 -3.12
C ASP A 54 -6.12 -2.52 -2.05
N ALA A 55 -5.15 -1.62 -1.92
CA ALA A 55 -4.15 -1.69 -0.85
C ALA A 55 -4.78 -1.53 0.54
N ARG A 56 -5.67 -0.55 0.72
CA ARG A 56 -6.42 -0.33 1.97
C ARG A 56 -7.28 -1.55 2.31
N ASP A 57 -8.08 -2.02 1.36
CA ASP A 57 -9.02 -3.13 1.54
C ASP A 57 -8.31 -4.46 1.81
N ALA A 58 -7.08 -4.60 1.34
CA ALA A 58 -6.19 -5.72 1.67
C ALA A 58 -5.54 -5.63 3.07
N GLY A 59 -5.85 -4.59 3.86
CA GLY A 59 -5.31 -4.39 5.20
C GLY A 59 -3.83 -4.02 5.21
N LEU A 60 -3.31 -3.45 4.12
CA LEU A 60 -1.95 -2.93 4.08
C LEU A 60 -1.86 -1.65 4.89
N ALA A 61 -0.71 -1.43 5.52
CA ALA A 61 -0.47 -0.26 6.36
C ALA A 61 -0.27 1.03 5.55
N GLY A 62 -0.04 0.91 4.24
CA GLY A 62 0.01 2.04 3.33
C GLY A 62 0.42 1.67 1.91
N VAL A 63 0.46 2.69 1.06
CA VAL A 63 0.96 2.60 -0.31
C VAL A 63 1.81 3.82 -0.64
N ILE A 64 2.93 3.61 -1.34
CA ILE A 64 3.79 4.68 -1.85
C ILE A 64 3.40 4.98 -3.29
N ILE A 65 3.03 6.23 -3.56
CA ILE A 65 2.69 6.70 -4.90
C ILE A 65 3.82 7.62 -5.39
N GLY A 66 4.47 7.23 -6.47
CA GLY A 66 5.54 7.99 -7.11
C GLY A 66 5.05 8.68 -8.37
N ARG A 67 5.49 8.18 -9.53
CA ARG A 67 5.26 8.76 -10.86
C ARG A 67 3.80 9.19 -11.12
N ALA A 68 2.81 8.39 -10.72
CA ALA A 68 1.40 8.70 -10.96
C ALA A 68 0.90 9.99 -10.28
N LEU A 69 1.52 10.42 -9.16
CA LEU A 69 1.27 11.74 -8.58
C LEU A 69 1.88 12.85 -9.45
N TYR A 70 3.14 12.69 -9.87
CA TYR A 70 3.84 13.68 -10.69
C TYR A 70 3.24 13.86 -12.08
N GLU A 71 2.69 12.79 -12.67
CA GLU A 71 2.02 12.80 -13.97
C GLU A 71 0.53 13.21 -13.88
N GLY A 72 0.02 13.49 -12.68
CA GLY A 72 -1.39 13.88 -12.45
C GLY A 72 -2.41 12.76 -12.71
N GLN A 73 -1.97 11.51 -12.80
CA GLN A 73 -2.85 10.34 -12.97
C GLN A 73 -3.61 10.01 -11.68
N VAL A 74 -3.01 10.35 -10.54
CA VAL A 74 -3.63 10.26 -9.22
C VAL A 74 -3.59 11.65 -8.59
N ASP A 75 -4.75 12.14 -8.20
CA ASP A 75 -4.86 13.34 -7.37
C ASP A 75 -4.59 12.99 -5.90
N LEU A 76 -3.78 13.81 -5.24
CA LEU A 76 -3.36 13.56 -3.86
C LEU A 76 -4.54 13.65 -2.88
N ALA A 77 -5.43 14.63 -3.04
CA ALA A 77 -6.55 14.81 -2.13
C ALA A 77 -7.54 13.65 -2.26
N ALA A 78 -7.82 13.21 -3.48
CA ALA A 78 -8.63 12.03 -3.76
C ALA A 78 -7.98 10.74 -3.21
N ALA A 79 -6.66 10.58 -3.33
CA ALA A 79 -5.95 9.43 -2.77
C ALA A 79 -6.04 9.38 -1.25
N LEU A 80 -5.90 10.53 -0.57
CA LEU A 80 -6.05 10.63 0.88
C LEU A 80 -7.49 10.32 1.32
N ALA A 81 -8.50 10.86 0.62
CA ALA A 81 -9.90 10.57 0.91
C ALA A 81 -10.24 9.08 0.74
N VAL A 82 -9.61 8.42 -0.25
CA VAL A 82 -9.74 6.98 -0.46
C VAL A 82 -9.01 6.18 0.62
N ALA A 83 -7.82 6.60 1.04
CA ALA A 83 -6.99 5.90 2.01
C ALA A 83 -7.55 5.95 3.44
N GLN A 84 -8.37 6.96 3.76
CA GLN A 84 -9.05 7.04 5.04
C GLN A 84 -10.00 5.86 5.22
N VAL A 85 -9.90 5.23 6.39
CA VAL A 85 -10.93 4.35 6.93
C VAL A 85 -11.81 5.24 7.78
N SER A 86 -13.12 5.25 7.56
CA SER A 86 -14.05 5.90 8.49
C SER A 86 -13.83 5.32 9.87
N GLU A 87 -13.57 6.17 10.87
CA GLU A 87 -13.55 5.78 12.28
C GLU A 87 -14.96 5.31 12.67
N GLY A 88 -15.28 4.06 12.34
CA GLY A 88 -16.44 3.34 12.80
C GLY A 88 -16.02 2.53 14.00
N GLU A 89 -16.60 2.87 15.15
CA GLU A 89 -16.69 2.11 16.40
C GLU A 89 -16.26 0.65 16.29
N ASP A 90 -15.06 0.34 16.81
CA ASP A 90 -14.71 -0.94 17.40
C ASP A 90 -13.64 -0.65 18.47
N ALA A 91 -14.01 -0.41 19.74
CA ALA A 91 -14.62 -1.32 20.72
C ALA A 91 -13.59 -2.29 21.35
N GLY A 92 -13.43 -2.17 22.68
CA GLY A 92 -12.96 -3.24 23.56
C GLY A 92 -11.46 -3.39 23.72
#